data_AF-A0A365ZCE0-F1
#
_entry.id   AF-A0A365ZCE0-F1
#
_cell.length_a   1.000
_cell.length_b   1.000
_cell.length_c   1.000
_cell.angle_alpha   90.00
_cell.angle_beta   90.00
_cell.angle_gamma   90.00
#
_symmetry.space_group_name_H-M   'P 1'
#
loop_
_entity.id
_entity.type
_entity.pdbx_description
1 polymer ?
#
loop_
_entity_poly.entity_id
_entity_poly.type
_entity_poly.pdbx_seq_one_letter_code
_entity_poly.pdbx_strand_id
1 'polypeptide(L)'
;MGGEPVRLGSSWIAGDRFADEVPFALALRDELVGLGFDPGIGMLVDTSCNGWGGPERPMGPGPLTTADEYVEHGRLDRRLSPAHWCNQAGVGLDGADAPEGDPGSGLCTACGSPGGALRGGPAVGEWFPEHFASLLAHAWPPLP
;
A
#
# COMPACT_ATOMS: atom_id res chain seq x y z
N MET A 1 14.30 2.95 18.68
CA MET A 1 15.69 2.68 18.24
C MET A 1 16.61 3.66 18.93
N GLY A 2 17.54 3.20 19.77
CA GLY A 2 18.42 4.10 20.53
C GLY A 2 17.70 5.08 21.49
N GLY A 3 16.50 4.72 21.99
CA GLY A 3 15.68 5.58 22.85
C GLY A 3 14.59 6.39 22.12
N GLU A 4 14.69 6.56 20.80
CA GLU A 4 13.70 7.30 20.01
C GLU A 4 12.61 6.39 19.41
N PRO A 5 11.35 6.84 19.31
CA PRO A 5 10.29 6.12 18.60
C PRO A 5 10.61 5.91 17.11
N VAL A 6 10.36 4.71 16.59
CA VAL A 6 10.61 4.36 15.17
C VAL A 6 9.94 5.34 14.21
N ARG A 7 8.69 5.74 14.49
CA ARG A 7 7.94 6.68 13.65
C ARG A 7 8.62 8.04 13.47
N LEU A 8 9.38 8.52 14.46
CA LEU A 8 10.07 9.81 14.41
C LEU A 8 11.43 9.71 13.71
N GLY A 9 12.08 8.56 13.83
CA GLY A 9 13.39 8.31 13.23
C GLY A 9 13.36 7.70 11.83
N SER A 10 12.19 7.36 11.30
CA SER A 10 12.01 6.82 9.96
C SER A 10 11.50 7.90 9.00
N SER A 11 12.22 8.10 7.91
CA SER A 11 11.83 8.95 6.77
C SER A 11 10.57 8.46 6.05
N TRP A 12 10.31 7.15 6.06
CA TRP A 12 9.11 6.55 5.47
C TRP A 12 7.85 6.92 6.26
N ILE A 13 7.89 6.70 7.58
CA ILE A 13 6.75 6.98 8.47
C ILE A 13 6.62 8.48 8.70
N ALA A 14 7.74 9.22 8.74
CA ALA A 14 7.78 10.68 8.83
C ALA A 14 6.92 11.27 9.98
N GLY A 15 6.82 10.54 11.10
CA GLY A 15 6.05 10.94 12.27
C GLY A 15 4.57 10.56 12.23
N ASP A 16 4.08 9.88 11.20
CA ASP A 16 2.69 9.39 11.15
C ASP A 16 2.39 8.47 12.34
N ARG A 17 1.14 8.50 12.78
CA ARG A 17 0.60 7.64 13.83
C ARG A 17 0.29 6.24 13.33
N PHE A 18 0.00 6.10 12.04
CA PHE A 18 -0.41 4.84 11.42
C PHE A 18 0.54 4.49 10.28
N ALA A 19 0.87 3.21 10.16
CA ALA A 19 1.72 2.69 9.09
C ALA A 19 0.94 1.79 8.12
N ASP A 20 -0.34 1.55 8.41
CA ASP A 20 -1.25 0.60 7.78
C ASP A 20 -2.71 1.04 7.93
N GLU A 21 -3.58 0.47 7.10
CA GLU A 21 -4.95 0.93 6.89
C GLU A 21 -5.89 0.51 8.03
N VAL A 22 -5.69 -0.67 8.64
CA VAL A 22 -6.62 -1.19 9.66
C VAL A 22 -6.59 -0.36 10.95
N PRO A 23 -5.43 -0.09 11.57
CA PRO A 23 -5.34 0.80 12.73
C PRO A 23 -5.83 2.22 12.42
N PHE A 24 -5.55 2.73 11.22
CA PHE A 24 -6.09 4.03 10.78
C PHE A 24 -7.63 4.00 10.71
N ALA A 25 -8.22 3.00 10.06
CA ALA A 25 -9.65 2.87 9.89
C ALA A 25 -10.38 2.71 11.24
N LEU A 26 -9.81 1.93 12.16
CA LEU A 26 -10.36 1.77 13.51
C LEU A 26 -10.31 3.08 14.30
N ALA A 27 -9.19 3.80 14.27
CA ALA A 27 -9.09 5.09 14.94
C ALA A 27 -10.04 6.12 14.33
N LEU A 28 -10.17 6.15 13.00
CA LEU A 28 -11.11 7.02 12.30
C LEU A 28 -12.56 6.70 12.70
N ARG A 29 -12.91 5.41 12.78
CA ARG A 29 -14.23 4.98 13.25
C ARG A 29 -14.52 5.49 14.66
N ASP A 30 -13.57 5.36 15.58
CA ASP A 30 -13.74 5.81 16.97
C ASP A 30 -13.96 7.33 17.05
N GLU A 31 -13.22 8.11 16.26
CA GLU A 31 -13.43 9.56 16.15
C GLU A 31 -14.81 9.91 15.57
N LEU A 32 -15.23 9.23 14.50
CA LEU A 32 -16.56 9.44 13.90
C LEU A 32 -17.69 9.13 14.88
N VAL A 33 -17.60 8.02 15.62
CA VAL A 33 -18.58 7.68 16.66
C VAL A 33 -18.56 8.73 17.78
N GLY A 34 -17.39 9.22 18.17
CA GLY A 34 -17.24 10.32 19.15
C GLY A 34 -17.89 11.63 18.69
N LEU A 35 -17.95 11.88 17.38
CA LEU A 35 -18.65 13.02 16.78
C LEU A 35 -20.17 12.80 16.61
N GLY A 36 -20.69 11.62 16.98
CA GLY A 36 -22.12 11.31 16.96
C GLY A 36 -22.59 10.48 15.76
N PHE A 37 -21.68 9.90 14.98
CA PHE A 37 -22.07 8.88 14.00
C PHE A 37 -22.61 7.62 14.70
N ASP A 38 -23.46 6.87 14.00
CA ASP A 38 -24.04 5.63 14.51
C ASP A 38 -22.93 4.65 14.94
N PRO A 39 -22.95 4.10 16.18
CA PRO A 39 -21.95 3.12 16.62
C PRO A 39 -21.87 1.85 15.75
N GLY A 40 -22.91 1.56 14.97
CA GLY A 40 -22.98 0.46 14.02
C GLY A 40 -22.27 0.70 12.68
N ILE A 41 -21.63 1.85 12.46
CA ILE A 41 -20.85 2.08 11.23
C ILE A 41 -19.70 1.07 11.11
N GLY A 42 -19.49 0.60 9.89
CA GLY A 42 -18.34 -0.21 9.48
C GLY A 42 -17.36 0.61 8.65
N MET A 43 -16.13 0.10 8.54
CA MET A 43 -15.08 0.67 7.69
C MET A 43 -14.77 -0.29 6.55
N LEU A 44 -14.54 0.24 5.36
CA LEU A 44 -14.09 -0.51 4.20
C LEU A 44 -12.64 -0.14 3.89
N VAL A 45 -11.82 -1.15 3.62
CA VAL A 45 -10.46 -1.00 3.11
C VAL A 45 -10.45 -1.60 1.72
N ASP A 46 -10.02 -0.82 0.72
CA ASP A 46 -9.84 -1.33 -0.64
C ASP A 46 -8.56 -2.17 -0.69
N THR A 47 -8.74 -3.47 -0.81
CA THR A 47 -7.66 -4.47 -0.82
C THR A 47 -7.29 -4.93 -2.23
N SER A 48 -7.75 -4.22 -3.27
CA SER A 48 -7.48 -4.62 -4.66
C SER A 48 -5.99 -4.65 -5.02
N CYS A 49 -5.17 -3.74 -4.45
CA CYS A 49 -3.77 -3.55 -4.82
C CYS A 49 -2.84 -3.28 -3.62
N ASN A 50 -3.02 -3.95 -2.47
CA ASN A 50 -2.19 -3.72 -1.27
C ASN A 50 -1.57 -5.00 -0.68
N GLY A 51 -1.52 -6.11 -1.42
CA GLY A 51 -1.00 -7.39 -0.92
C GLY A 51 0.51 -7.40 -0.67
N TRP A 52 1.29 -6.74 -1.53
CA TRP A 52 2.76 -6.62 -1.43
C TRP A 52 3.47 -7.98 -1.18
N GLY A 53 3.14 -8.96 -2.02
CA GLY A 53 3.72 -10.30 -2.02
C GLY A 53 4.95 -10.42 -2.91
N GLY A 54 5.13 -11.62 -3.47
CA GLY A 54 6.29 -11.94 -4.31
C GLY A 54 7.58 -12.17 -3.51
N PRO A 55 8.70 -12.43 -4.21
CA PRO A 55 9.96 -12.86 -3.59
C PRO A 55 10.65 -11.77 -2.77
N GLU A 56 10.33 -10.51 -3.00
CA GLU A 56 10.90 -9.36 -2.26
C GLU A 56 10.13 -9.03 -0.98
N ARG A 57 9.01 -9.72 -0.70
CA ARG A 57 8.24 -9.54 0.54
C ARG A 57 9.12 -9.85 1.76
N PRO A 58 9.29 -8.91 2.70
CA PRO A 58 10.03 -9.20 3.93
C PRO A 58 9.40 -10.34 4.73
N MET A 59 10.23 -11.28 5.15
CA MET A 59 9.83 -12.44 5.96
C MET A 59 9.89 -12.17 7.47
N GLY A 60 10.30 -10.96 7.86
CA GLY A 60 10.50 -10.59 9.25
C GLY A 60 10.82 -9.11 9.41
N PRO A 61 11.01 -8.66 10.66
CA PRO A 61 11.36 -7.28 10.94
C PRO A 61 12.73 -6.91 10.36
N GLY A 62 12.92 -5.63 10.06
CA GLY A 62 14.22 -5.10 9.64
C GLY A 62 15.27 -5.14 10.76
N PRO A 63 16.53 -4.87 10.43
CA PRO A 63 17.62 -4.89 11.40
C PRO A 63 17.44 -3.82 12.49
N LEU A 64 17.87 -4.14 13.71
CA LEU A 64 17.84 -3.22 14.86
C LEU A 64 19.08 -2.31 14.89
N THR A 65 19.35 -1.63 13.77
CA THR A 65 20.47 -0.69 13.58
C THR A 65 20.01 0.77 13.62
N THR A 66 19.15 1.18 12.68
CA THR A 66 18.53 2.51 12.62
C THR A 66 17.02 2.38 12.41
N ALA A 67 16.25 3.44 12.69
CA ALA A 67 14.81 3.41 12.44
C ALA A 67 14.50 3.32 10.94
N ASP A 68 15.28 4.00 10.09
CA ASP A 68 15.17 3.87 8.63
C ASP A 68 15.47 2.46 8.15
N GLU A 69 16.58 1.85 8.57
CA GLU A 69 16.92 0.48 8.14
C GLU A 69 15.90 -0.54 8.65
N TYR A 70 15.40 -0.36 9.88
CA TYR A 70 14.36 -1.20 10.46
C TYR A 70 13.06 -1.14 9.64
N VAL A 71 12.61 0.07 9.28
CA VAL A 71 11.38 0.24 8.50
C VAL A 71 11.59 -0.21 7.07
N GLU A 72 12.65 0.22 6.40
CA GLU A 72 12.88 -0.09 4.99
C GLU A 72 13.00 -1.58 4.71
N HIS A 73 13.64 -2.35 5.59
CA HIS A 73 13.78 -3.81 5.39
C HIS A 73 12.64 -4.62 6.03
N GLY A 74 11.78 -4.00 6.83
CA GLY A 74 10.66 -4.67 7.50
C GLY A 74 9.28 -4.36 6.91
N ARG A 75 9.13 -3.24 6.17
CA ARG A 75 7.85 -2.81 5.60
C ARG A 75 7.44 -3.66 4.41
N LEU A 76 6.16 -4.02 4.37
CA LEU A 76 5.56 -4.75 3.26
C LEU A 76 5.37 -3.83 2.05
N ASP A 77 4.78 -2.66 2.27
CA ASP A 77 4.69 -1.61 1.25
C ASP A 77 6.09 -1.29 0.72
N ARG A 78 6.34 -1.46 -0.58
CA ARG A 78 7.66 -1.23 -1.23
C ARG A 78 7.73 0.07 -2.04
N ARG A 79 6.74 0.96 -1.92
CA ARG A 79 6.75 2.24 -2.64
C ARG A 79 7.94 3.10 -2.23
N LEU A 80 8.29 4.11 -3.02
CA LEU A 80 9.35 5.08 -2.67
C LEU A 80 8.88 6.21 -1.74
N SER A 81 7.56 6.45 -1.69
CA SER A 81 6.89 7.30 -0.71
C SER A 81 5.45 6.82 -0.53
N PRO A 82 4.84 6.95 0.66
CA PRO A 82 3.40 6.68 0.84
C PRO A 82 2.50 7.55 -0.06
N ALA A 83 3.03 8.70 -0.52
CA ALA A 83 2.33 9.62 -1.42
C ALA A 83 2.36 9.17 -2.90
N HIS A 84 3.13 8.13 -3.25
CA HIS A 84 3.13 7.60 -4.61
C HIS A 84 1.95 6.64 -4.81
N TRP A 85 0.96 7.10 -5.59
CA TRP A 85 -0.33 6.42 -5.75
C TRP A 85 -0.52 5.77 -7.13
N CYS A 86 0.24 6.19 -8.15
CA CYS A 86 -0.01 5.79 -9.53
C CYS A 86 0.81 4.55 -9.94
N ASN A 87 0.14 3.52 -10.47
CA ASN A 87 0.73 2.36 -11.19
C ASN A 87 2.00 1.80 -10.55
N GLN A 88 1.98 1.54 -9.23
CA GLN A 88 3.20 1.20 -8.47
C GLN A 88 3.81 -0.13 -8.92
N ALA A 89 5.12 -0.12 -9.18
CA ALA A 89 5.84 -1.33 -9.53
C ALA A 89 5.96 -2.27 -8.31
N GLY A 90 5.83 -3.59 -8.55
CA GLY A 90 5.96 -4.61 -7.51
C GLY A 90 4.75 -4.73 -6.57
N VAL A 91 3.68 -3.99 -6.84
CA VAL A 91 2.42 -4.13 -6.11
C VAL A 91 1.70 -5.43 -6.50
N GLY A 92 0.97 -5.98 -5.55
CA GLY A 92 0.27 -7.25 -5.65
C GLY A 92 -1.20 -7.17 -5.22
N LEU A 93 -2.02 -8.10 -5.72
CA LEU A 93 -3.38 -8.30 -5.19
C LEU A 93 -3.32 -8.69 -3.71
N ASP A 94 -4.22 -8.17 -2.89
CA ASP A 94 -4.51 -8.83 -1.61
C ASP A 94 -5.64 -9.85 -1.83
N GLY A 95 -5.32 -11.12 -1.54
CA GLY A 95 -6.22 -12.25 -1.78
C GLY A 95 -7.35 -12.37 -0.77
N ALA A 96 -7.44 -11.48 0.23
CA ALA A 96 -8.47 -11.55 1.25
C ALA A 96 -9.90 -11.23 0.72
N ASP A 97 -10.05 -10.35 -0.28
CA ASP A 97 -11.39 -9.86 -0.71
C ASP A 97 -11.54 -9.55 -2.21
N ALA A 98 -10.94 -10.33 -3.13
CA ALA A 98 -11.00 -10.03 -4.57
C ALA A 98 -12.46 -9.96 -5.13
N PRO A 99 -12.95 -8.80 -5.60
CA PRO A 99 -14.21 -8.67 -6.34
C PRO A 99 -13.98 -8.80 -7.86
N GLU A 100 -15.02 -9.22 -8.59
CA GLU A 100 -15.00 -9.58 -10.03
C GLU A 100 -15.67 -8.48 -10.90
N GLY A 101 -14.99 -8.00 -11.97
CA GLY A 101 -15.49 -7.12 -13.08
C GLY A 101 -15.45 -5.58 -12.83
N ASP A 102 -15.30 -4.62 -13.77
CA ASP A 102 -15.51 -4.44 -15.24
C ASP A 102 -14.75 -3.14 -15.72
N PRO A 103 -14.35 -2.91 -17.01
CA PRO A 103 -13.39 -1.87 -17.41
C PRO A 103 -14.01 -0.58 -18.01
N GLY A 104 -13.37 0.57 -17.78
CA GLY A 104 -13.78 1.88 -18.34
C GLY A 104 -12.64 2.90 -18.47
N SER A 105 -12.49 3.46 -19.69
CA SER A 105 -11.40 4.29 -20.26
C SER A 105 -11.26 5.75 -19.78
N GLY A 106 -10.04 6.31 -19.82
CA GLY A 106 -9.78 7.75 -19.99
C GLY A 106 -8.47 8.35 -19.41
N LEU A 107 -7.55 8.74 -20.30
CA LEU A 107 -6.27 9.52 -20.23
C LEU A 107 -5.63 9.99 -18.89
N CYS A 108 -4.34 9.66 -18.69
CA CYS A 108 -3.35 10.58 -18.07
C CYS A 108 -2.01 10.56 -18.83
N THR A 109 -1.69 11.64 -19.54
CA THR A 109 -0.40 11.81 -20.23
C THR A 109 0.60 12.48 -19.29
N ALA A 110 1.17 11.73 -18.34
CA ALA A 110 2.46 12.01 -17.69
C ALA A 110 2.82 10.94 -16.64
N CYS A 111 3.03 9.69 -17.03
CA CYS A 111 3.73 8.71 -16.16
C CYS A 111 5.06 8.28 -16.77
N GLY A 112 5.96 9.26 -16.84
CA GLY A 112 7.40 9.04 -16.79
C GLY A 112 7.94 9.94 -15.69
N SER A 113 8.06 9.43 -14.46
CA SER A 113 8.61 10.19 -13.34
C SER A 113 9.26 9.27 -12.32
N PRO A 114 10.25 9.74 -11.54
CA PRO A 114 11.01 8.98 -10.53
C PRO A 114 10.18 8.43 -9.34
N GLY A 115 8.85 8.35 -9.46
CA GLY A 115 7.90 8.03 -8.39
C GLY A 115 7.51 6.54 -8.26
N GLY A 116 8.34 5.61 -8.75
CA GLY A 116 8.11 4.17 -8.56
C GLY A 116 6.99 3.54 -9.41
N ALA A 117 6.43 4.28 -10.38
CA ALA A 117 5.41 3.76 -11.29
C ALA A 117 6.01 2.89 -12.40
N LEU A 118 5.29 1.85 -12.84
CA LEU A 118 5.62 1.09 -14.04
C LEU A 118 5.64 2.00 -15.28
N ARG A 119 6.64 1.78 -16.14
CA ARG A 119 6.75 2.50 -17.42
C ARG A 119 5.73 2.00 -18.41
N GLY A 120 5.30 2.88 -19.32
CA GLY A 120 4.40 2.51 -20.41
C GLY A 120 2.95 2.32 -19.97
N GLY A 121 2.57 2.85 -18.79
CA GLY A 121 1.19 2.83 -18.35
C GLY A 121 0.26 3.49 -19.38
N PRO A 122 -0.88 2.84 -19.71
CA PRO A 122 -1.85 3.39 -20.62
C PRO A 122 -2.61 4.54 -19.93
N ALA A 123 -3.63 5.06 -20.61
CA ALA A 123 -4.56 5.99 -19.98
C ALA A 123 -5.18 5.40 -18.70
N VAL A 124 -5.59 6.26 -17.73
CA VAL A 124 -6.32 5.80 -16.54
C VAL A 124 -7.54 5.00 -16.98
N GLY A 125 -7.78 3.88 -16.33
CA GLY A 125 -8.91 2.99 -16.62
C GLY A 125 -8.76 2.15 -17.90
N GLU A 126 -7.71 2.35 -18.70
CA GLU A 126 -7.37 1.40 -19.75
C GLU A 126 -6.67 0.17 -19.19
N TRP A 127 -6.86 -0.95 -19.88
CA TRP A 127 -6.22 -2.20 -19.53
C TRP A 127 -4.69 -2.07 -19.62
N PHE A 128 -4.02 -2.37 -18.50
CA PHE A 128 -2.56 -2.38 -18.41
C PHE A 128 -2.06 -3.80 -18.13
N PRO A 129 -1.78 -4.60 -19.19
CA PRO A 129 -1.42 -6.01 -19.04
C PRO A 129 -0.21 -6.22 -18.13
N GLU A 130 0.81 -5.37 -18.21
CA GLU A 130 2.05 -5.49 -17.44
C GLU A 130 1.80 -5.21 -15.95
N HIS A 131 0.95 -4.23 -15.62
CA HIS A 131 0.58 -3.96 -14.24
C HIS A 131 -0.29 -5.08 -13.67
N PHE A 132 -1.24 -5.60 -14.45
CA PHE A 132 -2.02 -6.77 -14.04
C PHE A 132 -1.15 -8.00 -13.82
N ALA A 133 -0.17 -8.25 -14.69
CA ALA A 133 0.80 -9.33 -14.49
C ALA A 133 1.60 -9.14 -13.20
N SER A 134 1.99 -7.90 -12.86
CA SER A 134 2.62 -7.58 -11.57
C SER A 134 1.70 -7.90 -10.40
N LEU A 135 0.42 -7.51 -10.48
CA LEU A 135 -0.58 -7.75 -9.45
C LEU A 135 -0.72 -9.24 -9.12
N LEU A 136 -0.77 -10.10 -10.14
CA LEU A 136 -0.84 -11.55 -9.97
C LEU A 136 0.47 -12.12 -9.41
N ALA A 137 1.62 -11.70 -9.95
CA ALA A 137 2.93 -12.22 -9.55
C ALA A 137 3.32 -11.88 -8.11
N HIS A 138 2.78 -10.78 -7.58
CA HIS A 138 3.04 -10.30 -6.22
C HIS A 138 1.81 -10.43 -5.31
N ALA A 139 0.80 -11.22 -5.68
CA ALA A 139 -0.36 -11.41 -4.85
C ALA A 139 0.01 -11.98 -3.46
N TRP A 140 -0.66 -11.50 -2.42
CA TRP A 140 -0.54 -12.04 -1.07
C TRP A 140 -1.90 -12.07 -0.37
N PRO A 141 -2.39 -13.23 0.11
CA PRO A 141 -1.76 -14.55 0.01
C PRO A 141 -1.52 -15.01 -1.44
N PRO A 142 -0.55 -15.91 -1.70
CA PRO A 142 -0.28 -16.39 -3.04
C PRO A 142 -1.53 -17.03 -3.68
N LEU A 143 -1.73 -16.79 -4.97
CA LEU A 143 -2.82 -17.39 -5.75
C LEU A 143 -2.61 -18.92 -5.88
N PRO A 144 -3.69 -19.71 -5.95
CA PRO A 144 -3.64 -21.17 -6.09
C PRO A 144 -3.15 -21.66 -7.46
#